data_AF-A0A1G0GH39-F1
#
_entry.id   AF-A0A1G0GH39-F1
#
_cell.length_a   1.000
_cell.length_b   1.000
_cell.length_c   1.000
_cell.angle_alpha   90.00
_cell.angle_beta   90.00
_cell.angle_gamma   90.00
#
_symmetry.space_group_name_H-M   'P 1'
#
loop_
_entity.id
_entity.type
_entity.pdbx_description
1 polymer ?
#
loop_
_entity_poly.entity_id
_entity_poly.type
_entity_poly.pdbx_seq_one_letter_code
_entity_poly.pdbx_strand_id
1 'polypeptide(L)'
;MRYFYTVLLYLALPFIFIRLFWRSRQISDYRRRLGERLGFYPIQFEKCIWVHAVSVGEVLAAIPLIKALQVRYAELPLLVTTMTPTGAARVTSAFGKNVTHAYLPYDLPGSVNRFLKTMHPTVGLIMETELWPNLLAACYHQHIPVGLLNARLSEKSAKKYHRIAVITRNMLQSLSVIAAHGHVDAKRFIALGASQHTVVVTGNIKFDLQLPNNLFAESMKLRESFGQNRFIWIAASTHEGEEEQILQVHQQLQQKNQQALLILVPRHPDRFDTIFKLSEQYGFKTSRRSQQSTAMSDTAVYLGDTMGELLLMYAASDVAFVGGSLIPRGGHNMLEPGALGKPILMGKHLFNFAEISELFIEARALSIVSSAELLLQLIRLMNDIKERTQMGERARQVVEANRGALNKQLELITKMMQSSVV
;
A
#
# COMPACT_ATOMS: atom_id res chain seq x y z
N MET A 1 -10.81 -24.21 -23.91
CA MET A 1 -10.24 -22.86 -23.67
C MET A 1 -9.01 -22.87 -22.75
N ARG A 2 -9.06 -23.46 -21.54
CA ARG A 2 -7.87 -23.54 -20.65
C ARG A 2 -6.67 -24.26 -21.28
N TYR A 3 -6.90 -25.34 -22.03
CA TYR A 3 -5.84 -26.05 -22.76
C TYR A 3 -5.08 -25.14 -23.75
N PHE A 4 -5.78 -24.32 -24.53
CA PHE A 4 -5.16 -23.35 -25.45
C PHE A 4 -4.30 -22.32 -24.71
N TYR A 5 -4.81 -21.79 -23.58
CA TYR A 5 -4.03 -20.91 -22.70
C TYR A 5 -2.73 -21.60 -22.23
N THR A 6 -2.81 -22.87 -21.81
CA THR A 6 -1.65 -23.66 -21.39
C THR A 6 -0.64 -23.85 -22.52
N VAL A 7 -1.08 -24.22 -23.73
CA VAL A 7 -0.21 -24.38 -24.90
C VAL A 7 0.49 -23.07 -25.25
N LEU A 8 -0.24 -21.95 -25.28
CA LEU A 8 0.34 -20.63 -25.51
C LEU A 8 1.39 -20.27 -24.44
N LEU A 9 1.15 -20.62 -23.18
CA LEU A 9 2.10 -20.36 -22.10
C LEU A 9 3.37 -21.21 -22.23
N TYR A 10 3.25 -22.48 -22.65
CA TYR A 10 4.42 -23.31 -22.97
C TYR A 10 5.23 -22.73 -24.14
N LEU A 11 4.57 -22.25 -25.20
CA LEU A 11 5.24 -21.59 -26.33
C LEU A 11 5.89 -20.26 -25.93
N ALA A 12 5.30 -19.52 -24.99
CA ALA A 12 5.84 -18.27 -24.48
C ALA A 12 7.03 -18.45 -23.53
N LEU A 13 7.17 -19.63 -22.91
CA LEU A 13 8.19 -19.93 -21.90
C LEU A 13 9.64 -19.58 -22.31
N PRO A 14 10.16 -19.95 -23.49
CA PRO A 14 11.51 -19.56 -23.90
C PRO A 14 11.69 -18.04 -23.95
N PHE A 15 10.69 -17.31 -24.46
CA PHE A 15 10.74 -15.84 -24.52
C PHE A 15 10.69 -15.21 -23.13
N ILE A 16 9.96 -15.80 -22.18
CA ILE A 16 9.93 -15.36 -20.78
C ILE A 16 11.32 -15.49 -20.16
N PHE A 17 12.02 -16.62 -20.37
CA PHE A 17 13.39 -16.80 -19.87
C PHE A 17 14.40 -15.86 -20.53
N ILE A 18 14.30 -15.63 -21.85
CA ILE A 18 15.12 -14.63 -22.55
C ILE A 18 14.90 -13.24 -21.93
N ARG A 19 13.64 -12.85 -21.68
CA ARG A 19 13.31 -11.57 -21.04
C ARG A 19 13.85 -11.48 -19.61
N LEU A 20 13.80 -12.55 -18.83
CA LEU A 20 14.40 -12.59 -17.48
C LEU A 20 15.92 -12.42 -17.55
N PHE A 21 16.58 -13.11 -18.46
CA PHE A 21 18.02 -12.97 -18.67
C PHE A 21 18.39 -11.54 -19.09
N TRP A 22 17.62 -10.94 -19.99
CA TRP A 22 17.82 -9.55 -20.40
C TRP A 22 17.63 -8.57 -19.24
N ARG A 23 16.56 -8.72 -18.44
CA ARG A 23 16.36 -7.93 -17.21
C ARG A 23 17.45 -8.15 -16.17
N SER A 24 18.05 -9.33 -16.13
CA SER A 24 19.14 -9.63 -15.20
C SER A 24 20.40 -8.79 -15.42
N ARG A 25 20.54 -8.16 -16.59
CA ARG A 25 21.61 -7.18 -16.87
C ARG A 25 21.51 -5.92 -16.00
N GLN A 26 20.29 -5.54 -15.61
CA GLN A 26 20.06 -4.38 -14.74
C GLN A 26 19.89 -4.80 -13.27
N ILE A 27 19.18 -5.90 -13.00
CA ILE A 27 18.93 -6.41 -11.65
C ILE A 27 19.27 -7.89 -11.60
N SER A 28 20.43 -8.21 -11.04
CA SER A 28 20.98 -9.58 -11.05
C SER A 28 20.11 -10.63 -10.35
N ASP A 29 19.17 -10.22 -9.50
CA ASP A 29 18.26 -11.14 -8.80
C ASP A 29 17.23 -11.80 -9.74
N TYR A 30 16.99 -11.27 -10.95
CA TYR A 30 16.08 -11.90 -11.91
C TYR A 30 16.58 -13.26 -12.46
N ARG A 31 17.88 -13.54 -12.40
CA ARG A 31 18.47 -14.84 -12.79
C ARG A 31 18.68 -15.78 -11.60
N ARG A 32 18.38 -15.34 -10.38
CA ARG A 32 18.46 -16.19 -9.17
C ARG A 32 17.14 -16.93 -8.97
N ARG A 33 17.20 -18.09 -8.31
CA ARG A 33 16.02 -18.89 -7.90
C ARG A 33 15.07 -19.22 -9.07
N LEU A 34 15.60 -19.40 -10.29
CA LEU A 34 14.79 -19.73 -11.48
C LEU A 34 14.02 -21.05 -11.33
N GLY A 35 14.58 -22.00 -10.57
CA GLY A 35 13.92 -23.28 -10.26
C GLY A 35 12.55 -23.08 -9.61
N GLU A 36 12.42 -22.09 -8.72
CA GLU A 36 11.16 -21.79 -8.04
C GLU A 36 10.07 -21.36 -9.03
N ARG A 37 10.43 -20.63 -10.09
CA ARG A 37 9.49 -20.22 -11.14
C ARG A 37 9.00 -21.40 -11.98
N LEU A 38 9.67 -22.54 -11.90
CA LEU A 38 9.25 -23.81 -12.47
C LEU A 38 8.72 -24.78 -11.41
N GLY A 39 8.49 -24.32 -10.18
CA GLY A 39 7.94 -25.14 -9.10
C GLY A 39 8.96 -26.06 -8.42
N PHE A 40 10.27 -25.83 -8.59
CA PHE A 40 11.32 -26.56 -7.87
C PHE A 40 11.80 -25.72 -6.69
N TYR A 41 11.50 -26.19 -5.48
CA TYR A 41 11.80 -25.49 -4.24
C TYR A 41 12.75 -26.32 -3.35
N PRO A 42 13.68 -25.67 -2.63
CA PRO A 42 14.57 -26.34 -1.67
C PRO A 42 13.92 -26.54 -0.29
N ILE A 43 12.64 -26.20 -0.16
CA ILE A 43 11.87 -26.26 1.08
C ILE A 43 10.66 -27.16 0.86
N GLN A 44 10.13 -27.75 1.93
CA GLN A 44 8.87 -28.50 1.92
C GLN A 44 8.11 -28.18 3.20
N PHE A 45 6.80 -28.03 3.09
CA PHE A 45 5.90 -27.84 4.22
C PHE A 45 4.99 -29.05 4.37
N GLU A 46 4.58 -29.35 5.60
CA GLU A 46 3.48 -30.27 5.86
C GLU A 46 2.13 -29.58 5.64
N LYS A 47 1.98 -28.36 6.19
CA LYS A 47 0.85 -27.45 5.98
C LYS A 47 1.32 -26.01 6.08
N CYS A 48 0.72 -25.11 5.32
CA CYS A 48 0.94 -23.67 5.46
C CYS A 48 -0.30 -22.84 5.13
N ILE A 49 -0.33 -21.59 5.60
CA ILE A 49 -1.20 -20.55 5.03
C ILE A 49 -0.42 -19.88 3.91
N TRP A 50 -0.94 -19.93 2.69
CA TRP A 50 -0.28 -19.35 1.53
C TRP A 50 -0.91 -18.01 1.16
N VAL A 51 -0.12 -16.93 1.18
CA VAL A 51 -0.51 -15.58 0.72
C VAL A 51 0.26 -15.25 -0.56
N HIS A 52 -0.43 -14.82 -1.61
CA HIS A 52 0.17 -14.38 -2.85
C HIS A 52 -0.03 -12.88 -3.08
N ALA A 53 1.06 -12.16 -3.31
CA ALA A 53 1.09 -10.75 -3.70
C ALA A 53 2.12 -10.54 -4.81
N VAL A 54 1.66 -10.23 -6.03
CA VAL A 54 2.48 -10.24 -7.25
C VAL A 54 3.54 -9.12 -7.24
N SER A 55 3.19 -7.98 -6.67
CA SER A 55 3.89 -6.70 -6.80
C SER A 55 4.23 -6.08 -5.45
N VAL A 56 5.09 -5.07 -5.44
CA VAL A 56 5.42 -4.30 -4.23
C VAL A 56 4.17 -3.64 -3.63
N GLY A 57 3.27 -3.13 -4.47
CA GLY A 57 2.02 -2.49 -4.03
C GLY A 57 1.09 -3.48 -3.32
N GLU A 58 0.95 -4.69 -3.87
CA GLU A 58 0.17 -5.76 -3.24
C GLU A 58 0.83 -6.29 -1.97
N VAL A 59 2.15 -6.42 -1.94
CA VAL A 59 2.87 -6.81 -0.71
C VAL A 59 2.60 -5.78 0.38
N LEU A 60 2.66 -4.47 0.07
CA LEU A 60 2.33 -3.42 1.03
C LEU A 60 0.89 -3.53 1.55
N ALA A 61 -0.08 -3.81 0.66
CA ALA A 61 -1.47 -4.02 1.04
C ALA A 61 -1.68 -5.30 1.87
N ALA A 62 -0.88 -6.33 1.64
CA ALA A 62 -0.94 -7.61 2.34
C ALA A 62 -0.29 -7.57 3.74
N ILE A 63 0.59 -6.60 4.03
CA ILE A 63 1.34 -6.57 5.30
C ILE A 63 0.43 -6.63 6.54
N PRO A 64 -0.63 -5.80 6.67
CA PRO A 64 -1.52 -5.86 7.82
C PRO A 64 -2.20 -7.22 7.98
N LEU A 65 -2.61 -7.82 6.85
CA LEU A 65 -3.20 -9.14 6.81
C LEU A 65 -2.22 -10.22 7.31
N ILE A 66 -1.01 -10.25 6.76
CA ILE A 66 0.02 -11.23 7.14
C ILE A 66 0.37 -11.11 8.62
N LYS A 67 0.52 -9.89 9.16
CA LYS A 67 0.75 -9.68 10.60
C LYS A 67 -0.40 -10.21 11.45
N ALA A 68 -1.64 -9.95 11.05
CA ALA A 68 -2.80 -10.45 11.76
C ALA A 68 -2.92 -11.99 11.69
N LEU A 69 -2.55 -12.59 10.56
CA LEU A 69 -2.48 -14.05 10.41
C LEU A 69 -1.39 -14.67 11.29
N GLN A 70 -0.22 -14.04 11.43
CA GLN A 70 0.84 -14.51 12.34
C GLN A 70 0.36 -14.58 13.79
N VAL A 71 -0.43 -13.60 14.22
CA VAL A 71 -1.00 -13.58 15.58
C VAL A 71 -2.11 -14.61 15.72
N ARG A 72 -3.02 -14.69 14.73
CA ARG A 72 -4.23 -15.53 14.83
C ARG A 72 -3.95 -17.02 14.63
N TYR A 73 -2.94 -17.37 13.84
CA TYR A 73 -2.58 -18.75 13.49
C TYR A 73 -1.08 -18.99 13.72
N ALA A 74 -0.61 -18.72 14.93
CA ALA A 74 0.82 -18.81 15.30
C ALA A 74 1.45 -20.21 15.03
N GLU A 75 0.64 -21.26 15.08
CA GLU A 75 1.07 -22.65 14.85
C GLU A 75 1.25 -23.01 13.36
N LEU A 76 0.75 -22.20 12.44
CA LEU A 76 0.83 -22.48 11.00
C LEU A 76 1.90 -21.62 10.32
N PRO A 77 2.86 -22.24 9.61
CA PRO A 77 3.81 -21.50 8.80
C PRO A 77 3.09 -20.63 7.77
N LEU A 78 3.57 -19.40 7.61
CA LEU A 78 3.11 -18.48 6.57
C LEU A 78 4.08 -18.49 5.40
N LEU A 79 3.54 -18.88 4.24
CA LEU A 79 4.21 -18.81 2.95
C LEU A 79 3.72 -17.57 2.20
N VAL A 80 4.64 -16.64 1.92
CA VAL A 80 4.34 -15.46 1.09
C VAL A 80 5.00 -15.63 -0.27
N THR A 81 4.21 -15.61 -1.34
CA THR A 81 4.76 -15.68 -2.70
C THR A 81 4.63 -14.38 -3.45
N THR A 82 5.66 -14.05 -4.22
CA THR A 82 5.68 -12.92 -5.14
C THR A 82 6.14 -13.38 -6.53
N MET A 83 6.14 -12.47 -7.52
CA MET A 83 6.75 -12.74 -8.84
C MET A 83 7.98 -11.89 -9.14
N THR A 84 8.28 -10.88 -8.32
CA THR A 84 9.29 -9.85 -8.60
C THR A 84 10.35 -9.78 -7.49
N PRO A 85 11.64 -9.54 -7.82
CA PRO A 85 12.68 -9.35 -6.81
C PRO A 85 12.41 -8.19 -5.84
N THR A 86 11.78 -7.12 -6.32
CA THR A 86 11.39 -5.98 -5.49
C THR A 86 10.27 -6.33 -4.51
N GLY A 87 9.28 -7.13 -4.93
CA GLY A 87 8.28 -7.71 -4.03
C GLY A 87 8.91 -8.59 -2.96
N ALA A 88 9.82 -9.49 -3.37
CA ALA A 88 10.56 -10.36 -2.46
C ALA A 88 11.37 -9.57 -1.41
N ALA A 89 12.13 -8.56 -1.85
CA ALA A 89 12.88 -7.68 -0.94
C ALA A 89 11.96 -6.96 0.05
N ARG A 90 10.76 -6.56 -0.38
CA ARG A 90 9.78 -5.91 0.50
C ARG A 90 9.22 -6.88 1.55
N VAL A 91 8.94 -8.13 1.18
CA VAL A 91 8.55 -9.18 2.14
C VAL A 91 9.65 -9.39 3.17
N THR A 92 10.90 -9.57 2.74
CA THR A 92 12.04 -9.75 3.65
C THR A 92 12.23 -8.54 4.57
N SER A 93 12.11 -7.32 4.05
CA SER A 93 12.21 -6.10 4.85
C SER A 93 11.11 -5.99 5.89
N ALA A 94 9.88 -6.43 5.58
CA ALA A 94 8.73 -6.29 6.47
C ALA A 94 8.67 -7.39 7.56
N PHE A 95 9.15 -8.59 7.26
CA PHE A 95 8.93 -9.77 8.10
C PHE A 95 10.20 -10.52 8.52
N GLY A 96 11.35 -10.20 7.94
CA GLY A 96 12.60 -10.90 8.21
C GLY A 96 12.45 -12.41 7.98
N LYS A 97 12.70 -13.20 9.03
CA LYS A 97 12.58 -14.67 9.04
C LYS A 97 11.23 -15.16 9.55
N ASN A 98 10.30 -14.27 9.93
CA ASN A 98 9.02 -14.65 10.53
C ASN A 98 8.00 -15.18 9.51
N VAL A 99 8.31 -15.07 8.21
CA VAL A 99 7.55 -15.70 7.12
C VAL A 99 8.53 -16.33 6.13
N THR A 100 8.09 -17.38 5.45
CA THR A 100 8.87 -17.95 4.35
C THR A 100 8.48 -17.29 3.04
N HIS A 101 9.47 -16.84 2.27
CA HIS A 101 9.24 -16.27 0.94
C HIS A 101 9.67 -17.22 -0.18
N ALA A 102 8.81 -17.41 -1.18
CA ALA A 102 9.14 -18.12 -2.42
C ALA A 102 8.60 -17.40 -3.67
N TYR A 103 9.19 -17.60 -4.84
CA TYR A 103 8.53 -17.17 -6.07
C TYR A 103 7.38 -18.12 -6.44
N LEU A 104 6.23 -17.55 -6.79
CA LEU A 104 5.12 -18.34 -7.35
C LEU A 104 5.58 -18.94 -8.69
N PRO A 105 5.26 -20.21 -9.01
CA PRO A 105 5.66 -20.77 -10.29
C PRO A 105 4.89 -20.10 -11.41
N TYR A 106 5.41 -20.21 -12.64
CA TYR A 106 4.60 -19.94 -13.82
C TYR A 106 3.41 -20.89 -13.86
N ASP A 107 2.30 -20.40 -14.42
CA ASP A 107 0.99 -21.05 -14.44
C ASP A 107 0.92 -22.24 -15.41
N LEU A 108 1.93 -23.10 -15.39
CA LEU A 108 2.05 -24.34 -16.12
C LEU A 108 1.58 -25.49 -15.22
N PRO A 109 0.76 -26.43 -15.71
CA PRO A 109 0.21 -27.51 -14.87
C PRO A 109 1.28 -28.29 -14.09
N GLY A 110 2.42 -28.62 -14.71
CA GLY A 110 3.50 -29.33 -14.01
C GLY A 110 4.14 -28.51 -12.89
N SER A 111 4.38 -27.22 -13.12
CA SER A 111 5.01 -26.34 -12.13
C SER A 111 4.09 -26.03 -10.96
N VAL A 112 2.81 -25.75 -11.27
CA VAL A 112 1.75 -25.54 -10.28
C VAL A 112 1.56 -26.78 -9.41
N ASN A 113 1.46 -27.96 -10.01
CA ASN A 113 1.27 -29.19 -9.24
C ASN A 113 2.47 -29.49 -8.33
N ARG A 114 3.71 -29.23 -8.79
CA ARG A 114 4.89 -29.33 -7.92
C ARG A 114 4.79 -28.35 -6.75
N PHE A 115 4.45 -27.09 -7.01
CA PHE A 115 4.26 -26.10 -5.95
C PHE A 115 3.24 -26.54 -4.90
N LEU A 116 2.05 -26.97 -5.30
CA LEU A 116 1.01 -27.43 -4.36
C LEU A 116 1.46 -28.66 -3.57
N LYS A 117 2.12 -29.62 -4.22
CA LYS A 117 2.70 -30.82 -3.57
C LYS A 117 3.89 -30.53 -2.66
N THR A 118 4.60 -29.42 -2.86
CA THR A 118 5.75 -29.07 -2.03
C THR A 118 5.34 -28.19 -0.85
N MET A 119 4.36 -27.32 -1.05
CA MET A 119 3.94 -26.32 -0.06
C MET A 119 2.73 -26.74 0.78
N HIS A 120 1.93 -27.70 0.32
CA HIS A 120 0.72 -28.19 1.00
C HIS A 120 -0.12 -27.08 1.66
N PRO A 121 -0.58 -26.07 0.89
CA PRO A 121 -1.34 -24.97 1.47
C PRO A 121 -2.68 -25.48 2.02
N THR A 122 -2.99 -25.14 3.27
CA THR A 122 -4.32 -25.36 3.86
C THR A 122 -5.33 -24.34 3.34
N VAL A 123 -4.85 -23.15 2.96
CA VAL A 123 -5.64 -22.12 2.30
C VAL A 123 -4.72 -21.26 1.42
N GLY A 124 -5.21 -20.87 0.24
CA GLY A 124 -4.56 -19.92 -0.65
C GLY A 124 -5.26 -18.56 -0.61
N LEU A 125 -4.51 -17.47 -0.40
CA LEU A 125 -5.01 -16.11 -0.28
C LEU A 125 -4.36 -15.25 -1.35
N ILE A 126 -5.08 -14.94 -2.41
CA ILE A 126 -4.58 -14.10 -3.52
C ILE A 126 -4.98 -12.66 -3.26
N MET A 127 -4.01 -11.74 -3.30
CA MET A 127 -4.27 -10.31 -3.11
C MET A 127 -4.67 -9.63 -4.43
N GLU A 128 -5.68 -8.78 -4.36
CA GLU A 128 -6.16 -7.93 -5.46
C GLU A 128 -6.73 -8.68 -6.68
N THR A 129 -6.01 -8.80 -7.82
CA THR A 129 -6.62 -9.31 -9.08
C THR A 129 -5.78 -10.20 -9.99
N GLU A 130 -4.76 -10.88 -9.46
CA GLU A 130 -3.92 -11.80 -10.23
C GLU A 130 -4.46 -13.23 -10.20
N LEU A 131 -5.43 -13.52 -11.08
CA LEU A 131 -6.07 -14.84 -11.21
C LEU A 131 -5.40 -15.67 -12.31
N TRP A 132 -5.02 -16.90 -11.95
CA TRP A 132 -4.23 -17.79 -12.81
C TRP A 132 -5.03 -19.08 -13.12
N PRO A 133 -5.40 -19.34 -14.39
CA PRO A 133 -6.31 -20.44 -14.74
C PRO A 133 -5.86 -21.84 -14.30
N ASN A 134 -4.58 -22.17 -14.44
CA ASN A 134 -4.12 -23.53 -14.08
C ASN A 134 -3.94 -23.68 -12.57
N LEU A 135 -3.47 -22.63 -11.89
CA LEU A 135 -3.35 -22.57 -10.43
C LEU A 135 -4.69 -22.78 -9.74
N LEU A 136 -5.71 -21.98 -10.10
CA LEU A 136 -7.03 -22.08 -9.48
C LEU A 136 -7.70 -23.43 -9.76
N ALA A 137 -7.56 -23.94 -11.00
CA ALA A 137 -8.06 -25.27 -11.33
C ALA A 137 -7.34 -26.37 -10.52
N ALA A 138 -6.03 -26.27 -10.33
CA ALA A 138 -5.27 -27.24 -9.54
C ALA A 138 -5.63 -27.20 -8.05
N CYS A 139 -5.78 -26.00 -7.48
CA CYS A 139 -6.27 -25.84 -6.10
C CYS A 139 -7.67 -26.45 -5.93
N TYR A 140 -8.59 -26.16 -6.86
CA TYR A 140 -9.94 -26.69 -6.84
C TYR A 140 -9.96 -28.23 -6.89
N HIS A 141 -9.18 -28.84 -7.79
CA HIS A 141 -9.07 -30.31 -7.89
C HIS A 141 -8.40 -30.97 -6.67
N GLN A 142 -7.57 -30.25 -5.93
CA GLN A 142 -6.93 -30.73 -4.70
C GLN A 142 -7.67 -30.30 -3.43
N HIS A 143 -8.89 -29.75 -3.57
CA HIS A 143 -9.71 -29.26 -2.46
C HIS A 143 -9.03 -28.21 -1.57
N ILE A 144 -8.11 -27.43 -2.14
CA ILE A 144 -7.48 -26.31 -1.45
C ILE A 144 -8.37 -25.08 -1.62
N PRO A 145 -8.97 -24.52 -0.55
CA PRO A 145 -9.78 -23.32 -0.66
C PRO A 145 -8.92 -22.13 -1.07
N VAL A 146 -9.42 -21.32 -2.00
CA VAL A 146 -8.73 -20.10 -2.45
C VAL A 146 -9.64 -18.90 -2.32
N GLY A 147 -9.14 -17.87 -1.62
CA GLY A 147 -9.82 -16.59 -1.44
C GLY A 147 -9.12 -15.51 -2.24
N LEU A 148 -9.90 -14.72 -3.00
CA LEU A 148 -9.42 -13.46 -3.57
C LEU A 148 -9.70 -12.34 -2.58
N LEU A 149 -8.64 -11.83 -1.97
CA LEU A 149 -8.68 -10.86 -0.89
C LEU A 149 -8.37 -9.45 -1.36
N ASN A 150 -8.95 -8.47 -0.67
CA ASN A 150 -8.82 -7.06 -1.03
C ASN A 150 -9.07 -6.82 -2.54
N ALA A 151 -10.10 -7.49 -3.08
CA ALA A 151 -10.33 -7.65 -4.50
C ALA A 151 -10.87 -6.36 -5.13
N ARG A 152 -10.19 -5.89 -6.17
CA ARG A 152 -10.53 -4.65 -6.87
C ARG A 152 -10.54 -4.85 -8.37
N LEU A 153 -11.67 -4.66 -9.02
CA LEU A 153 -11.79 -4.89 -10.45
C LEU A 153 -12.16 -3.61 -11.17
N SER A 154 -11.14 -2.91 -11.69
CA SER A 154 -11.35 -1.73 -12.54
C SER A 154 -12.20 -2.07 -13.77
N GLU A 155 -12.91 -1.08 -14.32
CA GLU A 155 -13.70 -1.27 -15.54
C GLU A 155 -12.84 -1.77 -16.73
N LYS A 156 -11.62 -1.24 -16.85
CA LYS A 156 -10.65 -1.67 -17.88
C LYS A 156 -10.26 -3.14 -17.70
N SER A 157 -10.02 -3.58 -16.46
CA SER A 157 -9.72 -4.99 -16.16
C SER A 157 -10.93 -5.87 -16.40
N ALA A 158 -12.13 -5.46 -15.99
CA ALA A 158 -13.38 -6.19 -16.24
C ALA A 158 -13.60 -6.42 -17.74
N LYS A 159 -13.41 -5.39 -18.57
CA LYS A 159 -13.48 -5.49 -20.04
C LYS A 159 -12.47 -6.50 -20.60
N LYS A 160 -11.25 -6.58 -20.06
CA LYS A 160 -10.25 -7.58 -20.48
C LYS A 160 -10.66 -8.99 -20.11
N TYR A 161 -11.09 -9.20 -18.86
CA TYR A 161 -11.56 -10.51 -18.39
C TYR A 161 -12.83 -10.98 -19.13
N HIS A 162 -13.70 -10.05 -19.54
CA HIS A 162 -14.89 -10.37 -20.33
C HIS A 162 -14.53 -10.93 -21.72
N ARG A 163 -13.42 -10.50 -22.34
CA ARG A 163 -12.97 -11.04 -23.65
C ARG A 163 -12.65 -12.54 -23.62
N ILE A 164 -12.32 -13.07 -22.45
CA ILE A 164 -12.04 -14.50 -22.21
C ILE A 164 -13.04 -15.09 -21.21
N ALA A 165 -14.32 -14.72 -21.35
CA ALA A 165 -15.40 -14.99 -20.40
C ALA A 165 -15.47 -16.43 -19.87
N VAL A 166 -15.28 -17.45 -20.73
CA VAL A 166 -15.34 -18.86 -20.29
C VAL A 166 -14.21 -19.21 -19.32
N ILE A 167 -12.99 -18.75 -19.59
CA ILE A 167 -11.85 -18.97 -18.69
C ILE A 167 -12.06 -18.18 -17.40
N THR A 168 -12.48 -16.93 -17.51
CA THR A 168 -12.78 -16.05 -16.38
C THR A 168 -13.84 -16.64 -15.46
N ARG A 169 -14.99 -17.06 -16.00
CA ARG A 169 -16.07 -17.67 -15.24
C ARG A 169 -15.56 -18.89 -14.46
N ASN A 170 -14.84 -19.79 -15.12
CA ASN A 170 -14.31 -20.98 -14.46
C ASN A 170 -13.35 -20.62 -13.32
N MET A 171 -12.44 -19.65 -13.53
CA MET A 171 -11.56 -19.16 -12.48
C MET A 171 -12.32 -18.60 -11.29
N LEU A 172 -13.31 -17.73 -11.53
CA LEU A 172 -14.09 -17.10 -10.48
C LEU A 172 -14.95 -18.10 -9.71
N GLN A 173 -15.46 -19.14 -10.39
CA GLN A 173 -16.23 -20.22 -9.76
C GLN A 173 -15.36 -21.18 -8.94
N SER A 174 -14.06 -21.26 -9.19
CA SER A 174 -13.11 -22.03 -8.38
C SER A 174 -12.72 -21.35 -7.07
N LEU A 175 -13.06 -20.07 -6.88
CA LEU A 175 -12.76 -19.34 -5.65
C LEU A 175 -13.81 -19.64 -4.57
N SER A 176 -13.35 -19.89 -3.35
CA SER A 176 -14.20 -20.07 -2.17
C SER A 176 -14.82 -18.74 -1.74
N VAL A 177 -14.08 -17.62 -1.89
CA VAL A 177 -14.56 -16.28 -1.58
C VAL A 177 -13.86 -15.21 -2.40
N ILE A 178 -14.57 -14.13 -2.69
CA ILE A 178 -14.06 -12.88 -3.27
C ILE A 178 -14.43 -11.75 -2.31
N ALA A 179 -13.45 -11.25 -1.58
CA ALA A 179 -13.59 -10.13 -0.66
C ALA A 179 -13.39 -8.80 -1.41
N ALA A 180 -14.47 -8.27 -1.97
CA ALA A 180 -14.46 -7.06 -2.81
C ALA A 180 -14.31 -5.78 -1.97
N HIS A 181 -13.64 -4.77 -2.55
CA HIS A 181 -13.55 -3.42 -1.96
C HIS A 181 -14.92 -2.80 -1.77
N GLY A 182 -15.70 -2.67 -2.86
CA GLY A 182 -17.03 -2.07 -2.83
C GLY A 182 -18.08 -2.84 -3.63
N HIS A 183 -19.31 -2.33 -3.60
CA HIS A 183 -20.42 -2.89 -4.37
C HIS A 183 -20.19 -2.84 -5.89
N VAL A 184 -19.43 -1.85 -6.38
CA VAL A 184 -19.10 -1.74 -7.80
C VAL A 184 -18.21 -2.90 -8.25
N ASP A 185 -17.16 -3.22 -7.49
CA ASP A 185 -16.29 -4.37 -7.77
C ASP A 185 -17.07 -5.69 -7.67
N ALA A 186 -17.88 -5.83 -6.62
CA ALA A 186 -18.73 -7.01 -6.43
C ALA A 186 -19.63 -7.26 -7.64
N LYS A 187 -20.34 -6.23 -8.13
CA LYS A 187 -21.17 -6.31 -9.33
C LYS A 187 -20.38 -6.72 -10.57
N ARG A 188 -19.15 -6.19 -10.74
CA ARG A 188 -18.28 -6.56 -11.88
C ARG A 188 -17.83 -8.02 -11.80
N PHE A 189 -17.47 -8.53 -10.62
CA PHE A 189 -17.11 -9.95 -10.45
C PHE A 189 -18.31 -10.87 -10.75
N ILE A 190 -19.50 -10.53 -10.24
CA ILE A 190 -20.73 -11.29 -10.51
C ILE A 190 -21.04 -11.29 -12.02
N ALA A 191 -20.93 -10.14 -12.68
CA ALA A 191 -21.14 -10.02 -14.13
C ALA A 191 -20.15 -10.87 -14.95
N LEU A 192 -18.94 -11.10 -14.45
CA LEU A 192 -17.94 -11.97 -15.08
C LEU A 192 -18.17 -13.47 -14.80
N GLY A 193 -19.15 -13.82 -13.97
CA GLY A 193 -19.53 -15.21 -13.68
C GLY A 193 -19.13 -15.74 -12.31
N ALA A 194 -18.68 -14.88 -11.38
CA ALA A 194 -18.57 -15.26 -9.97
C ALA A 194 -19.95 -15.60 -9.40
N SER A 195 -20.00 -16.56 -8.47
CA SER A 195 -21.23 -16.85 -7.72
C SER A 195 -21.55 -15.71 -6.76
N GLN A 196 -22.82 -15.29 -6.71
CA GLN A 196 -23.23 -14.22 -5.80
C GLN A 196 -22.94 -14.56 -4.33
N HIS A 197 -23.00 -15.85 -3.95
CA HIS A 197 -22.74 -16.30 -2.59
C HIS A 197 -21.25 -16.30 -2.22
N THR A 198 -20.35 -16.30 -3.20
CA THR A 198 -18.90 -16.24 -2.94
C THR A 198 -18.38 -14.81 -2.93
N VAL A 199 -19.14 -13.82 -3.40
CA VAL A 199 -18.73 -12.41 -3.43
C VAL A 199 -19.24 -11.68 -2.18
N VAL A 200 -18.32 -11.18 -1.36
CA VAL A 200 -18.60 -10.44 -0.13
C VAL A 200 -17.93 -9.08 -0.19
N VAL A 201 -18.68 -8.00 0.05
CA VAL A 201 -18.10 -6.65 0.16
C VAL A 201 -17.50 -6.48 1.55
N THR A 202 -16.18 -6.36 1.62
CA THR A 202 -15.46 -6.23 2.89
C THR A 202 -14.94 -4.81 3.14
N GLY A 203 -14.73 -4.02 2.10
CA GLY A 203 -13.95 -2.79 2.18
C GLY A 203 -12.49 -3.01 1.78
N ASN A 204 -11.70 -1.95 1.89
CA ASN A 204 -10.29 -1.93 1.49
C ASN A 204 -9.40 -1.93 2.75
N ILE A 205 -8.53 -2.94 2.87
CA ILE A 205 -7.64 -3.13 4.03
C ILE A 205 -6.72 -1.92 4.28
N LYS A 206 -6.46 -1.08 3.26
CA LYS A 206 -5.62 0.12 3.43
C LYS A 206 -6.16 1.07 4.51
N PHE A 207 -7.47 1.09 4.76
CA PHE A 207 -8.11 1.91 5.80
C PHE A 207 -7.88 1.39 7.22
N ASP A 208 -7.50 0.12 7.40
CA ASP A 208 -7.22 -0.50 8.71
C ASP A 208 -5.83 -0.14 9.25
N LEU A 209 -5.51 1.16 9.27
CA LEU A 209 -4.26 1.67 9.81
C LEU A 209 -4.24 1.54 11.34
N GLN A 210 -3.22 0.86 11.88
CA GLN A 210 -2.98 0.83 13.33
C GLN A 210 -2.05 1.99 13.73
N LEU A 211 -2.52 2.83 14.65
CA LEU A 211 -1.71 3.89 15.24
C LEU A 211 -0.96 3.32 16.46
N PRO A 212 0.35 3.59 16.63
CA PRO A 212 1.08 3.19 17.83
C PRO A 212 0.46 3.75 19.11
N ASN A 213 0.42 2.96 20.19
CA ASN A 213 -0.21 3.36 21.45
C ASN A 213 0.44 4.60 22.08
N ASN A 214 1.76 4.77 21.93
CA ASN A 214 2.54 5.90 22.44
C ASN A 214 2.51 7.14 21.52
N LEU A 215 1.91 7.05 20.33
CA LEU A 215 2.00 8.07 19.28
C LEU A 215 1.58 9.46 19.78
N PHE A 216 0.41 9.56 20.42
CA PHE A 216 -0.12 10.84 20.86
C PHE A 216 0.75 11.48 21.95
N ALA A 217 1.20 10.69 22.94
CA ALA A 217 2.08 11.17 23.99
C ALA A 217 3.42 11.69 23.45
N GLU A 218 4.03 10.97 22.50
CA GLU A 218 5.26 11.41 21.85
C GLU A 218 5.05 12.63 20.95
N SER A 219 3.92 12.70 20.25
CA SER A 219 3.60 13.82 19.37
C SER A 219 3.37 15.12 20.14
N MET A 220 2.82 15.05 21.35
CA MET A 220 2.65 16.21 22.24
C MET A 220 4.02 16.74 22.68
N LYS A 221 4.95 15.86 23.09
CA LYS A 221 6.33 16.26 23.42
C LYS A 221 7.04 16.91 22.23
N LEU A 222 6.86 16.34 21.04
CA LEU A 222 7.44 16.91 19.83
C LEU A 222 6.83 18.29 19.51
N ARG A 223 5.50 18.42 19.59
CA ARG A 223 4.77 19.68 19.42
C ARG A 223 5.21 20.75 20.42
N GLU A 224 5.41 20.39 21.68
CA GLU A 224 5.94 21.29 22.71
C GLU A 224 7.32 21.80 22.35
N SER A 225 8.22 20.91 21.88
CA SER A 225 9.56 21.32 21.47
C SER A 225 9.56 22.27 20.26
N PHE A 226 8.55 22.18 19.39
CA PHE A 226 8.38 23.13 18.29
C PHE A 226 7.81 24.48 18.76
N GLY A 227 6.94 24.46 19.77
CA GLY A 227 6.19 25.59 20.29
C GLY A 227 4.69 25.42 20.07
N GLN A 228 3.92 25.28 21.16
CA GLN A 228 2.50 24.88 21.11
C GLN A 228 1.64 25.78 20.22
N ASN A 229 1.89 27.10 20.23
CA ASN A 229 1.08 28.10 19.53
C ASN A 229 1.50 28.37 18.08
N ARG A 230 2.61 27.77 17.61
CA ARG A 230 3.06 27.97 16.23
C ARG A 230 2.13 27.28 15.26
N PHE A 231 1.98 27.87 14.07
CA PHE A 231 1.38 27.14 12.95
C PHE A 231 2.42 26.20 12.36
N ILE A 232 2.16 24.90 12.45
CA ILE A 232 3.07 23.85 11.98
C ILE A 232 2.39 23.10 10.84
N TRP A 233 3.01 23.07 9.66
CA TRP A 233 2.53 22.24 8.57
C TRP A 233 3.61 21.26 8.15
N ILE A 234 3.20 20.09 7.66
CA ILE A 234 4.11 19.05 7.21
C ILE A 234 3.99 18.85 5.71
N ALA A 235 5.12 18.78 5.03
CA ALA A 235 5.21 18.26 3.67
C ALA A 235 5.87 16.89 3.73
N ALA A 236 5.06 15.85 3.54
CA ALA A 236 5.43 14.47 3.81
C ALA A 236 5.65 13.66 2.55
N SER A 237 6.66 12.79 2.57
CA SER A 237 7.01 11.91 1.45
C SER A 237 7.32 12.68 0.15
N THR A 238 8.02 13.81 0.26
CA THR A 238 8.35 14.67 -0.89
C THR A 238 9.35 13.99 -1.83
N HIS A 239 9.31 14.42 -3.10
CA HIS A 239 10.21 13.98 -4.15
C HIS A 239 10.86 15.16 -4.86
N GLU A 240 11.92 14.85 -5.61
CA GLU A 240 12.66 15.80 -6.44
C GLU A 240 11.73 16.60 -7.34
N GLY A 241 11.88 17.92 -7.30
CA GLY A 241 11.03 18.89 -7.98
C GLY A 241 9.85 19.38 -7.15
N GLU A 242 9.46 18.71 -6.05
CA GLU A 242 8.46 19.24 -5.10
C GLU A 242 9.11 20.08 -4.00
N GLU A 243 10.32 19.71 -3.56
CA GLU A 243 10.95 20.36 -2.40
C GLU A 243 11.23 21.84 -2.64
N GLU A 244 11.70 22.23 -3.82
CA GLU A 244 11.90 23.62 -4.20
C GLU A 244 10.59 24.42 -4.14
N GLN A 245 9.51 23.84 -4.68
CA GLN A 245 8.19 24.47 -4.69
C GLN A 245 7.66 24.65 -3.25
N ILE A 246 7.83 23.63 -2.41
CA ILE A 246 7.43 23.63 -1.01
C ILE A 246 8.20 24.68 -0.20
N LEU A 247 9.52 24.76 -0.39
CA LEU A 247 10.38 25.75 0.27
C LEU A 247 10.04 27.17 -0.18
N GLN A 248 9.75 27.38 -1.46
CA GLN A 248 9.28 28.67 -1.98
C GLN A 248 7.93 29.09 -1.37
N VAL A 249 6.98 28.16 -1.28
CA VAL A 249 5.70 28.39 -0.61
C VAL A 249 5.90 28.74 0.87
N HIS A 250 6.77 28.01 1.56
CA HIS A 250 7.08 28.28 2.97
C HIS A 250 7.71 29.67 3.17
N GLN A 251 8.57 30.09 2.26
CA GLN A 251 9.20 31.42 2.30
C GLN A 251 8.14 32.53 2.23
N GLN A 252 7.16 32.37 1.34
CA GLN A 252 6.04 33.31 1.22
C GLN A 252 5.09 33.23 2.43
N LEU A 253 4.89 32.04 3.00
CA LEU A 253 4.11 31.88 4.23
C LEU A 253 4.77 32.59 5.42
N GLN A 254 6.10 32.52 5.55
CA GLN A 254 6.83 33.21 6.62
C GLN A 254 6.76 34.74 6.55
N GLN A 255 6.54 35.31 5.36
CA GLN A 255 6.25 36.75 5.22
C GLN A 255 4.89 37.13 5.84
N LYS A 256 3.96 36.17 5.98
CA LYS A 256 2.66 36.36 6.63
C LYS A 256 2.67 35.95 8.11
N ASN A 257 3.46 34.94 8.46
CA ASN A 257 3.66 34.49 9.83
C ASN A 257 5.10 33.98 10.03
N GLN A 258 5.96 34.82 10.60
CA GLN A 258 7.37 34.49 10.85
C GLN A 258 7.56 33.27 11.76
N GLN A 259 6.56 32.92 12.57
CA GLN A 259 6.61 31.76 13.46
C GLN A 259 6.12 30.47 12.78
N ALA A 260 5.68 30.48 11.52
CA ALA A 260 5.30 29.26 10.82
C ALA A 260 6.49 28.28 10.74
N LEU A 261 6.24 27.00 11.02
CA LEU A 261 7.21 25.91 10.94
C LEU A 261 6.80 24.93 9.83
N LEU A 262 7.73 24.61 8.94
CA LEU A 262 7.59 23.50 7.99
C LEU A 262 8.31 22.27 8.52
N ILE A 263 7.59 21.16 8.70
CA ILE A 263 8.19 19.84 8.83
C ILE A 263 8.36 19.26 7.41
N LEU A 264 9.59 19.07 6.95
CA LEU A 264 9.88 18.55 5.61
C LEU A 264 10.37 17.10 5.72
N VAL A 265 9.67 16.15 5.10
CA VAL A 265 10.01 14.72 5.18
C VAL A 265 10.21 14.14 3.78
N PRO A 266 11.47 14.04 3.29
CA PRO A 266 11.77 13.46 1.99
C PRO A 266 11.44 11.97 1.93
N ARG A 267 11.01 11.48 0.76
CA ARG A 267 10.64 10.06 0.58
C ARG A 267 11.83 9.10 0.66
N HIS A 268 13.01 9.59 0.29
CA HIS A 268 14.19 8.81 -0.04
C HIS A 268 15.39 9.23 0.86
N PRO A 269 15.92 8.31 1.69
CA PRO A 269 16.98 8.62 2.66
C PRO A 269 18.26 9.17 2.05
N ASP A 270 18.63 8.72 0.86
CA ASP A 270 19.78 9.17 0.09
C ASP A 270 19.71 10.67 -0.27
N ARG A 271 18.53 11.30 -0.15
CA ARG A 271 18.33 12.73 -0.42
C ARG A 271 18.36 13.61 0.82
N PHE A 272 18.41 13.06 2.04
CA PHE A 272 18.30 13.85 3.27
C PHE A 272 19.32 15.00 3.35
N ASP A 273 20.59 14.73 3.08
CA ASP A 273 21.63 15.78 3.12
C ASP A 273 21.46 16.82 2.01
N THR A 274 20.95 16.40 0.85
CA THR A 274 20.68 17.31 -0.27
C THR A 274 19.54 18.27 0.09
N ILE A 275 18.46 17.77 0.69
CA ILE A 275 17.31 18.59 1.08
C ILE A 275 17.63 19.51 2.26
N PHE A 276 18.49 19.07 3.18
CA PHE A 276 19.00 19.94 4.23
C PHE A 276 19.72 21.17 3.64
N LYS A 277 20.69 20.94 2.75
CA LYS A 277 21.43 22.02 2.07
C LYS A 277 20.51 22.91 1.24
N LEU A 278 19.53 22.32 0.56
CA LEU A 278 18.53 23.08 -0.20
C LEU A 278 17.74 24.02 0.72
N SER A 279 17.34 23.56 1.90
CA SER A 279 16.62 24.40 2.87
C SER A 279 17.47 25.58 3.35
N GLU A 280 18.77 25.36 3.60
CA GLU A 280 19.72 26.43 3.95
C GLU A 280 19.93 27.43 2.79
N GLN A 281 19.97 26.96 1.54
CA GLN A 281 20.08 27.82 0.36
C GLN A 281 18.88 28.76 0.20
N TYR A 282 17.69 28.36 0.65
CA TYR A 282 16.51 29.23 0.71
C TYR A 282 16.54 30.21 1.91
N GLY A 283 17.60 30.19 2.71
CA GLY A 283 17.82 31.08 3.86
C GLY A 283 17.14 30.61 5.15
N PHE A 284 16.66 29.37 5.21
CA PHE A 284 15.98 28.87 6.40
C PHE A 284 16.95 28.35 7.45
N LYS A 285 16.74 28.76 8.70
CA LYS A 285 17.31 28.04 9.85
C LYS A 285 16.65 26.67 9.93
N THR A 286 17.46 25.63 9.71
CA THR A 286 16.97 24.25 9.56
C THR A 286 17.50 23.35 10.66
N SER A 287 16.62 22.60 11.32
CA SER A 287 16.98 21.58 12.32
C SER A 287 16.73 20.18 11.74
N ARG A 288 17.52 19.19 12.15
CA ARG A 288 17.40 17.79 11.68
C ARG A 288 16.90 16.89 12.81
N ARG A 289 16.00 15.96 12.48
CA ARG A 289 15.49 14.96 13.44
C ARG A 289 16.59 14.02 13.93
N SER A 290 17.46 13.57 13.02
CA SER A 290 18.56 12.64 13.31
C SER A 290 19.58 13.17 14.32
N GLN A 291 19.75 14.49 14.39
CA GLN A 291 20.66 15.15 15.32
C GLN A 291 20.06 15.34 16.73
N GLN A 292 18.81 14.90 16.95
CA GLN A 292 18.06 15.11 18.18
C GLN A 292 18.03 16.57 18.67
N SER A 293 18.29 17.52 17.77
CA SER A 293 18.17 18.94 18.05
C SER A 293 16.70 19.26 18.33
N THR A 294 16.41 19.81 19.50
CA THR A 294 15.14 20.48 19.74
C THR A 294 15.05 21.63 18.75
N ALA A 295 13.95 21.70 17.98
CA ALA A 295 13.76 22.85 17.12
C ALA A 295 13.76 24.09 18.02
N MET A 296 14.64 25.04 17.75
CA MET A 296 14.62 26.29 18.49
C MET A 296 13.40 27.10 18.05
N SER A 297 13.03 28.10 18.86
CA SER A 297 11.91 28.98 18.55
C SER A 297 12.05 29.69 17.20
N ASP A 298 13.27 29.85 16.69
CA ASP A 298 13.60 30.45 15.40
C ASP A 298 13.87 29.43 14.27
N THR A 299 13.75 28.12 14.52
CA THR A 299 13.81 27.10 13.46
C THR A 299 12.63 27.30 12.52
N ALA A 300 12.92 27.51 11.23
CA ALA A 300 11.92 27.70 10.17
C ALA A 300 11.54 26.37 9.48
N VAL A 301 12.51 25.46 9.36
CA VAL A 301 12.33 24.14 8.75
C VAL A 301 12.84 23.05 9.70
N TYR A 302 12.02 22.02 9.93
CA TYR A 302 12.39 20.82 10.64
C TYR A 302 12.45 19.64 9.67
N LEU A 303 13.66 19.17 9.36
CA LEU A 303 13.87 18.07 8.43
C LEU A 303 13.69 16.73 9.14
N GLY A 304 12.66 15.97 8.73
CA GLY A 304 12.44 14.59 9.13
C GLY A 304 13.34 13.63 8.35
N ASP A 305 14.59 13.50 8.77
CA ASP A 305 15.63 12.69 8.13
C ASP A 305 15.88 11.35 8.85
N THR A 306 14.81 10.78 9.40
CA THR A 306 14.80 9.47 10.05
C THR A 306 13.67 8.61 9.51
N MET A 307 13.85 7.30 9.56
CA MET A 307 12.88 6.35 9.01
C MET A 307 11.88 5.89 10.07
N GLY A 308 10.59 5.79 9.68
CA GLY A 308 9.54 5.22 10.52
C GLY A 308 8.85 6.20 11.47
N GLU A 309 9.24 7.47 11.49
CA GLU A 309 8.68 8.50 12.40
C GLU A 309 7.62 9.39 11.74
N LEU A 310 7.17 9.07 10.53
CA LEU A 310 6.26 9.94 9.77
C LEU A 310 4.91 10.17 10.48
N LEU A 311 4.33 9.14 11.09
CA LEU A 311 3.09 9.27 11.87
C LEU A 311 3.24 10.24 13.05
N LEU A 312 4.39 10.20 13.73
CA LEU A 312 4.70 11.11 14.84
C LEU A 312 4.73 12.56 14.37
N MET A 313 5.38 12.80 13.23
CA MET A 313 5.47 14.13 12.62
C MET A 313 4.12 14.63 12.11
N TYR A 314 3.29 13.78 11.50
CA TYR A 314 1.91 14.14 11.16
C TYR A 314 1.13 14.54 12.42
N ALA A 315 1.20 13.74 13.49
CA ALA A 315 0.46 13.98 14.72
C ALA A 315 0.84 15.32 15.37
N ALA A 316 2.11 15.73 15.30
CA ALA A 316 2.62 17.02 15.79
C ALA A 316 2.29 18.24 14.88
N SER A 317 1.78 18.02 13.67
CA SER A 317 1.45 19.09 12.70
C SER A 317 -0.02 19.54 12.78
N ASP A 318 -0.32 20.72 12.25
CA ASP A 318 -1.68 21.27 12.11
C ASP A 318 -2.30 20.96 10.74
N VAL A 319 -1.49 20.89 9.68
CA VAL A 319 -1.91 20.66 8.28
C VAL A 319 -0.91 19.76 7.59
N ALA A 320 -1.40 18.80 6.80
CA ALA A 320 -0.58 17.85 6.05
C ALA A 320 -0.66 18.09 4.54
N PHE A 321 0.47 18.37 3.91
CA PHE A 321 0.68 18.20 2.48
C PHE A 321 1.30 16.83 2.20
N VAL A 322 0.67 16.02 1.35
CA VAL A 322 1.17 14.68 1.00
C VAL A 322 1.80 14.71 -0.39
N GLY A 323 3.11 14.49 -0.45
CA GLY A 323 3.94 14.58 -1.65
C GLY A 323 3.73 13.47 -2.68
N GLY A 324 4.61 13.45 -3.67
CA GLY A 324 4.46 12.69 -4.91
C GLY A 324 3.28 13.16 -5.77
N SER A 325 2.70 14.32 -5.45
CA SER A 325 1.38 14.75 -5.92
C SER A 325 1.44 16.06 -6.72
N LEU A 326 2.43 16.93 -6.50
CA LEU A 326 2.70 18.11 -7.34
C LEU A 326 3.46 17.75 -8.62
N ILE A 327 4.05 16.55 -8.66
CA ILE A 327 4.74 15.98 -9.83
C ILE A 327 4.05 14.68 -10.28
N PRO A 328 4.26 14.20 -11.53
CA PRO A 328 3.59 13.00 -12.06
C PRO A 328 4.12 11.68 -11.48
N ARG A 329 4.10 11.54 -10.14
CA ARG A 329 4.48 10.33 -9.39
C ARG A 329 3.29 9.57 -8.80
N GLY A 330 2.12 10.21 -8.71
CA GLY A 330 0.85 9.55 -8.42
C GLY A 330 0.36 9.64 -6.99
N GLY A 331 1.01 10.45 -6.16
CA GLY A 331 0.65 10.72 -4.77
C GLY A 331 1.06 9.60 -3.81
N HIS A 332 1.28 9.98 -2.56
CA HIS A 332 1.49 9.04 -1.45
C HIS A 332 0.24 8.91 -0.57
N ASN A 333 0.39 8.18 0.53
CA ASN A 333 -0.68 7.72 1.39
C ASN A 333 -1.35 8.87 2.19
N MET A 334 -2.58 9.23 1.84
CA MET A 334 -3.37 10.21 2.59
C MET A 334 -4.09 9.64 3.82
N LEU A 335 -4.12 8.32 4.00
CA LEU A 335 -4.84 7.69 5.11
C LEU A 335 -4.18 7.96 6.47
N GLU A 336 -2.86 8.12 6.50
CA GLU A 336 -2.10 8.43 7.72
C GLU A 336 -2.49 9.78 8.32
N PRO A 337 -2.40 10.92 7.59
CA PRO A 337 -2.89 12.18 8.12
C PRO A 337 -4.41 12.19 8.32
N GLY A 338 -5.17 11.46 7.49
CA GLY A 338 -6.62 11.32 7.65
C GLY A 338 -7.01 10.67 8.98
N ALA A 339 -6.36 9.55 9.33
CA ALA A 339 -6.59 8.85 10.60
C ALA A 339 -6.24 9.71 11.82
N LEU A 340 -5.29 10.64 11.66
CA LEU A 340 -4.87 11.61 12.69
C LEU A 340 -5.74 12.88 12.71
N GLY A 341 -6.78 12.94 11.89
CA GLY A 341 -7.67 14.09 11.80
C GLY A 341 -6.98 15.37 11.32
N LYS A 342 -6.00 15.23 10.42
CA LYS A 342 -5.30 16.39 9.84
C LYS A 342 -5.97 16.81 8.53
N PRO A 343 -6.13 18.12 8.27
CA PRO A 343 -6.45 18.63 6.94
C PRO A 343 -5.41 18.16 5.92
N ILE A 344 -5.87 17.72 4.75
CA ILE A 344 -5.01 17.13 3.73
C ILE A 344 -4.98 18.01 2.48
N LEU A 345 -3.78 18.37 2.06
CA LEU A 345 -3.52 19.07 0.81
C LEU A 345 -2.68 18.16 -0.09
N MET A 346 -3.04 18.05 -1.37
CA MET A 346 -2.27 17.27 -2.34
C MET A 346 -2.31 17.91 -3.71
N GLY A 347 -1.28 17.69 -4.52
CA GLY A 347 -1.33 18.03 -5.93
C GLY A 347 -2.22 17.12 -6.77
N LYS A 348 -2.39 17.48 -8.04
CA LYS A 348 -3.32 16.81 -8.98
C LYS A 348 -2.96 15.36 -9.33
N HIS A 349 -1.72 14.93 -9.08
CA HIS A 349 -1.26 13.62 -9.49
C HIS A 349 -1.56 12.58 -8.41
N LEU A 350 -2.72 11.92 -8.50
CA LEU A 350 -3.24 11.02 -7.45
C LEU A 350 -3.43 9.55 -7.89
N PHE A 351 -2.89 9.16 -9.04
CA PHE A 351 -3.24 7.88 -9.66
C PHE A 351 -2.88 6.62 -8.83
N ASN A 352 -1.98 6.71 -7.84
CA ASN A 352 -1.69 5.58 -6.94
C ASN A 352 -2.80 5.38 -5.88
N PHE A 353 -3.56 6.45 -5.57
CA PHE A 353 -4.59 6.48 -4.54
C PHE A 353 -5.95 6.99 -5.07
N ALA A 354 -6.18 6.96 -6.40
CA ALA A 354 -7.31 7.64 -7.05
C ALA A 354 -8.67 7.42 -6.37
N GLU A 355 -9.05 6.17 -6.11
CA GLU A 355 -10.33 5.83 -5.48
C GLU A 355 -10.42 6.31 -4.03
N ILE A 356 -9.33 6.18 -3.26
CA ILE A 356 -9.30 6.68 -1.90
C ILE A 356 -9.38 8.21 -1.92
N SER A 357 -8.67 8.86 -2.84
CA SER A 357 -8.70 10.31 -2.97
C SER A 357 -10.08 10.85 -3.35
N GLU A 358 -10.85 10.12 -4.18
CA GLU A 358 -12.23 10.48 -4.53
C GLU A 358 -13.10 10.56 -3.26
N LEU A 359 -13.02 9.57 -2.36
CA LEU A 359 -13.77 9.59 -1.09
C LEU A 359 -13.41 10.81 -0.23
N PHE A 360 -12.12 11.18 -0.16
CA PHE A 360 -11.69 12.34 0.60
C PHE A 360 -12.08 13.67 -0.07
N ILE A 361 -12.08 13.74 -1.39
CA ILE A 361 -12.51 14.93 -2.16
C ILE A 361 -14.01 15.15 -1.99
N GLU A 362 -14.82 14.09 -2.16
CA GLU A 362 -16.27 14.13 -1.98
C GLU A 362 -16.66 14.58 -0.57
N ALA A 363 -15.94 14.09 0.44
CA ALA A 363 -16.11 14.51 1.83
C ALA A 363 -15.53 15.89 2.16
N ARG A 364 -14.93 16.61 1.20
CA ARG A 364 -14.20 17.88 1.43
C ARG A 364 -13.13 17.77 2.53
N ALA A 365 -12.53 16.59 2.64
CA ALA A 365 -11.46 16.27 3.57
C ALA A 365 -10.06 16.48 2.97
N LEU A 366 -9.98 16.53 1.64
CA LEU A 366 -8.76 16.74 0.87
C LEU A 366 -8.98 17.86 -0.15
N SER A 367 -8.04 18.80 -0.21
CA SER A 367 -7.99 19.84 -1.25
C SER A 367 -6.90 19.56 -2.26
N ILE A 368 -7.26 19.59 -3.55
CA ILE A 368 -6.32 19.53 -4.66
C ILE A 368 -5.73 20.91 -4.89
N VAL A 369 -4.40 21.01 -4.94
CA VAL A 369 -3.69 22.29 -5.04
C VAL A 369 -2.54 22.24 -6.05
N SER A 370 -2.37 23.30 -6.82
CA SER A 370 -1.09 23.70 -7.39
C SER A 370 -0.18 24.33 -6.33
N SER A 371 1.07 24.64 -6.67
CA SER A 371 2.02 25.31 -5.77
C SER A 371 1.51 26.70 -5.33
N ALA A 372 0.88 27.46 -6.23
CA ALA A 372 0.29 28.75 -5.90
C ALA A 372 -0.94 28.60 -4.97
N GLU A 373 -1.80 27.62 -5.25
CA GLU A 373 -2.98 27.34 -4.42
C GLU A 373 -2.61 26.76 -3.05
N LEU A 374 -1.48 26.05 -2.95
CA LEU A 374 -0.97 25.52 -1.69
C LEU A 374 -0.74 26.63 -0.67
N LEU A 375 -0.10 27.73 -1.08
CA LEU A 375 0.08 28.90 -0.20
C LEU A 375 -1.26 29.46 0.29
N LEU A 376 -2.22 29.65 -0.62
CA LEU A 376 -3.53 30.21 -0.29
C LEU A 376 -4.29 29.31 0.71
N GLN A 377 -4.24 27.99 0.51
CA GLN A 377 -4.85 27.03 1.43
C GLN A 377 -4.15 27.01 2.79
N LEU A 378 -2.82 27.09 2.82
CA LEU A 378 -2.06 27.17 4.08
C LEU A 378 -2.42 28.44 4.86
N ILE A 379 -2.49 29.60 4.20
CA ILE A 379 -2.91 30.86 4.84
C ILE A 379 -4.34 30.75 5.37
N ARG A 380 -5.27 30.18 4.58
CA ARG A 380 -6.66 29.96 5.01
C ARG A 380 -6.72 29.07 6.25
N LEU A 381 -6.09 27.91 6.23
CA LEU A 381 -6.11 26.94 7.33
C LEU A 381 -5.32 27.43 8.56
N MET A 382 -4.34 28.31 8.38
CA MET A 382 -3.63 28.98 9.47
C MET A 382 -4.53 29.97 10.21
N ASN A 383 -5.33 30.74 9.48
CA ASN A 383 -6.16 31.81 10.03
C ASN A 383 -7.56 31.34 10.47
N ASP A 384 -8.09 30.28 9.85
CA ASP A 384 -9.40 29.72 10.16
C ASP A 384 -9.26 28.36 10.88
N ILE A 385 -9.13 28.44 12.21
CA ILE A 385 -9.00 27.26 13.07
C ILE A 385 -10.24 26.36 12.95
N LYS A 386 -11.43 26.94 12.76
CA LYS A 386 -12.67 26.18 12.65
C LYS A 386 -12.70 25.34 11.38
N GLU A 387 -12.39 25.94 10.22
CA GLU A 387 -12.27 25.18 8.97
C GLU A 387 -11.17 24.12 9.08
N ARG A 388 -10.02 24.47 9.67
CA ARG A 388 -8.92 23.52 9.90
C ARG A 388 -9.39 22.29 10.69
N THR A 389 -10.06 22.49 11.83
CA THR A 389 -10.58 21.37 12.63
C THR A 389 -11.66 20.59 11.87
N GLN A 390 -12.56 21.27 11.17
CA GLN A 390 -13.63 20.60 10.43
C GLN A 390 -13.12 19.77 9.24
N MET A 391 -12.12 20.27 8.50
CA MET A 391 -11.49 19.53 7.40
C MET A 391 -10.78 18.28 7.90
N GLY A 392 -10.04 18.40 9.01
CA GLY A 392 -9.42 17.27 9.68
C GLY A 392 -10.44 16.24 10.18
N GLU A 393 -11.55 16.69 10.77
CA GLU A 393 -12.61 15.80 11.22
C GLU A 393 -13.25 15.01 10.07
N ARG A 394 -13.54 15.67 8.94
CA ARG A 394 -14.04 14.99 7.74
C ARG A 394 -13.04 13.92 7.25
N ALA A 395 -11.74 14.21 7.28
CA ALA A 395 -10.69 13.26 6.93
C ALA A 395 -10.70 12.03 7.83
N ARG A 396 -10.83 12.23 9.15
CA ARG A 396 -10.95 11.14 10.12
C ARG A 396 -12.21 10.32 9.90
N GLN A 397 -13.34 10.96 9.67
CA GLN A 397 -14.61 10.29 9.40
C GLN A 397 -14.55 9.41 8.16
N VAL A 398 -13.91 9.85 7.07
CA VAL A 398 -13.69 9.01 5.88
C VAL A 398 -12.88 7.76 6.24
N VAL A 399 -11.83 7.90 7.05
CA VAL A 399 -11.04 6.73 7.47
C VAL A 399 -11.88 5.78 8.33
N GLU A 400 -12.51 6.29 9.38
CA GLU A 400 -13.31 5.46 10.31
C GLU A 400 -14.48 4.76 9.62
N ALA A 401 -15.18 5.44 8.70
CA ALA A 401 -16.29 4.87 7.96
C ALA A 401 -15.88 3.70 7.04
N ASN A 402 -14.60 3.59 6.69
CA ASN A 402 -14.06 2.57 5.80
C ASN A 402 -13.17 1.54 6.52
N ARG A 403 -13.05 1.60 7.84
CA ARG A 403 -12.33 0.59 8.65
C ARG A 403 -13.11 -0.72 8.79
N GLY A 404 -12.41 -1.74 9.28
CA GLY A 404 -12.95 -3.06 9.60
C GLY A 404 -12.85 -4.07 8.47
N ALA A 405 -12.26 -3.71 7.33
CA ALA A 405 -12.11 -4.61 6.19
C ALA A 405 -11.19 -5.78 6.52
N LEU A 406 -10.10 -5.52 7.25
CA LEU A 406 -9.16 -6.54 7.72
C LEU A 406 -9.87 -7.60 8.58
N ASN A 407 -10.65 -7.19 9.58
CA ASN A 407 -11.34 -8.13 10.46
C ASN A 407 -12.38 -8.97 9.70
N LYS A 408 -13.17 -8.34 8.83
CA LYS A 408 -14.12 -9.05 7.95
C LYS A 408 -13.41 -10.09 7.08
N GLN A 409 -12.24 -9.76 6.51
CA GLN A 409 -11.47 -10.71 5.71
C GLN A 409 -10.87 -11.84 6.56
N LEU A 410 -10.40 -11.57 7.77
CA LEU A 410 -9.93 -12.61 8.70
C LEU A 410 -11.04 -13.60 9.06
N GLU A 411 -12.27 -13.13 9.25
CA GLU A 411 -13.44 -14.00 9.49
C GLU A 411 -13.75 -14.88 8.28
N LEU A 412 -13.66 -14.35 7.06
CA LEU A 412 -13.82 -15.15 5.83
C LEU A 412 -12.74 -16.24 5.74
N ILE A 413 -11.49 -15.90 6.06
CA ILE A 413 -10.38 -16.87 6.08
C ILE A 413 -10.64 -17.96 7.13
N THR A 414 -11.11 -17.60 8.33
CA THR A 414 -11.46 -18.60 9.37
C THR A 414 -12.52 -19.57 8.85
N LYS A 415 -13.59 -19.08 8.20
CA LYS A 415 -14.64 -19.94 7.63
C LYS A 415 -14.10 -20.89 6.56
N MET A 416 -13.20 -20.41 5.69
CA MET A 416 -12.55 -21.24 4.68
C MET A 416 -11.70 -22.35 5.30
N MET A 417 -10.92 -22.01 6.33
CA MET A 417 -10.07 -22.98 7.01
C MET A 417 -10.88 -24.04 7.76
N GLN A 418 -12.01 -23.68 8.37
CA GLN A 418 -12.92 -24.63 9.04
C GLN A 418 -13.60 -25.58 8.05
N SER A 419 -13.99 -25.08 6.88
CA SER A 419 -14.67 -25.87 5.84
C SER A 419 -13.75 -26.89 5.14
N SER A 420 -12.44 -26.84 5.41
CA SER A 420 -11.42 -27.73 4.83
C SER A 420 -11.02 -28.88 5.76
N VAL A 421 -11.63 -28.94 6.97
CA VAL A 421 -11.37 -29.98 7.99
C VAL A 421 -12.46 -31.08 7.99
N VAL A 422 -13.43 -30.98 7.08
CA VAL A 422 -14.47 -31.99 6.81
C VAL A 422 -14.24 -32.56 5.42
#